data_AF-A0A949SHI7-F1
#
_entry.id   AF-A0A949SHI7-F1
#
_cell.length_a   1.000
_cell.length_b   1.000
_cell.length_c   1.000
_cell.angle_alpha   90.00
_cell.angle_beta   90.00
_cell.angle_gamma   90.00
#
_symmetry.space_group_name_H-M   'P 1'
#
loop_
_entity.id
_entity.type
_entity.pdbx_description
1 polymer ?
#
loop_
_entity_poly.entity_id
_entity_poly.type
_entity_poly.pdbx_seq_one_letter_code
_entity_poly.pdbx_strand_id
1 'polypeptide(L)' 'MTTITFKINEKSTAGKAFLNFIKTFVVGEKGVEIIETEETRYNAETEKVIADIQKGKGINKAKNSADLFKKLGI' A
#
# COMPACT_ATOMS: atom_id res chain seq x y z
N MET A 1 -2.75 10.87 -26.55
CA MET A 1 -2.93 9.83 -25.51
C MET A 1 -4.08 10.30 -24.63
N THR A 2 -5.12 9.48 -24.48
CA THR A 2 -6.31 9.83 -23.69
C THR A 2 -6.33 8.91 -22.47
N THR A 3 -6.43 9.48 -21.28
CA THR A 3 -6.41 8.71 -20.03
C THR A 3 -7.83 8.53 -19.51
N ILE A 4 -8.19 7.28 -19.20
CA ILE A 4 -9.46 6.93 -18.57
C ILE A 4 -9.16 6.25 -17.25
N THR A 5 -9.72 6.77 -16.15
CA THR A 5 -9.54 6.20 -14.81
C THR A 5 -10.75 5.35 -14.43
N PHE A 6 -10.52 4.09 -14.12
CA PHE A 6 -11.54 3.18 -13.62
C PHE A 6 -11.31 2.87 -12.14
N LYS A 7 -12.34 3.04 -11.30
CA LYS A 7 -12.32 2.57 -9.91
C LYS A 7 -12.94 1.19 -9.83
N ILE A 8 -12.12 0.17 -9.61
CA ILE A 8 -12.55 -1.23 -9.63
C ILE A 8 -12.54 -1.76 -8.19
N ASN A 9 -13.59 -2.47 -7.77
CA ASN A 9 -13.59 -3.21 -6.51
C ASN A 9 -13.04 -4.62 -6.74
N GLU A 10 -11.76 -4.84 -6.44
CA GLU A 10 -11.08 -6.13 -6.61
C GLU A 10 -11.67 -7.28 -5.77
N LYS A 11 -12.49 -6.98 -4.76
CA LYS A 11 -13.17 -8.01 -3.96
C LYS A 11 -14.44 -8.53 -4.64
N SER A 12 -15.00 -7.79 -5.58
CA SER A 12 -16.21 -8.16 -6.32
C SER A 12 -15.91 -9.12 -7.47
N THR A 13 -16.85 -10.00 -7.81
CA THR A 13 -16.73 -10.93 -8.94
C THR A 13 -16.50 -10.18 -10.26
N ALA A 14 -17.25 -9.09 -10.50
CA ALA A 14 -17.11 -8.27 -11.70
C ALA A 14 -15.74 -7.57 -11.76
N GLY A 15 -15.27 -7.03 -10.64
CA GLY A 15 -13.96 -6.37 -10.57
C GLY A 15 -12.80 -7.32 -10.84
N LYS A 16 -12.85 -8.53 -10.29
CA LYS A 16 -11.87 -9.59 -10.59
C LYS A 16 -11.88 -9.99 -12.05
N ALA A 17 -13.06 -10.18 -12.63
CA ALA A 17 -13.21 -10.54 -14.04
C ALA A 17 -12.65 -9.47 -14.97
N PHE A 18 -12.95 -8.20 -14.68
CA PHE A 18 -12.44 -7.07 -15.45
C PHE A 18 -10.91 -6.93 -15.35
N LEU A 19 -10.35 -7.06 -14.14
CA LEU A 19 -8.90 -7.02 -13.94
C LEU A 19 -8.19 -8.14 -14.69
N ASN A 20 -8.73 -9.37 -14.65
CA ASN A 20 -8.18 -10.50 -15.40
C ASN A 20 -8.28 -10.31 -16.91
N PHE A 21 -9.38 -9.73 -17.41
CA PHE A 21 -9.53 -9.41 -18.82
C PHE A 21 -8.44 -8.44 -19.28
N ILE A 22 -8.22 -7.35 -18.55
CA ILE A 22 -7.17 -6.38 -18.90
C ILE A 22 -5.78 -7.04 -18.82
N LYS A 23 -5.47 -7.76 -17.74
CA LYS A 23 -4.17 -8.44 -17.58
C LYS A 23 -3.88 -9.46 -18.69
N THR A 24 -4.91 -10.15 -19.20
CA THR A 24 -4.74 -11.22 -20.19
C THR A 24 -4.71 -10.70 -21.63
N PHE A 25 -5.61 -9.78 -21.97
CA PHE A 25 -5.85 -9.38 -23.36
C PHE A 25 -5.29 -8.00 -23.71
N VAL A 26 -4.92 -7.20 -22.72
CA VAL A 26 -4.61 -5.77 -22.93
C VAL A 26 -3.14 -5.46 -22.66
N VAL A 27 -2.51 -6.10 -21.66
CA VAL A 27 -1.08 -5.88 -21.32
C VAL A 27 -0.11 -6.31 -22.44
N GLY A 28 -0.54 -7.22 -23.32
CA GLY A 28 0.29 -7.75 -24.41
C GLY A 28 0.27 -6.92 -25.70
N GLU A 29 -0.72 -6.05 -25.90
CA GLU A 29 -0.84 -5.22 -27.09
C GLU A 29 -0.38 -3.80 -26.80
N LYS A 30 0.46 -3.22 -27.66
CA LYS A 30 1.07 -1.87 -27.52
C LYS A 30 0.06 -0.70 -27.54
N GLY A 31 -1.22 -0.93 -27.26
CA GLY A 31 -2.30 0.04 -27.34
C GLY A 31 -2.79 0.58 -26.00
N VAL A 32 -2.51 -0.09 -24.88
CA VAL A 32 -3.04 0.29 -23.56
C VAL A 32 -1.99 0.12 -22.47
N GLU A 33 -1.88 1.12 -21.60
CA GLU A 33 -1.00 1.13 -20.44
C GLU A 33 -1.84 1.01 -19.17
N ILE A 34 -1.51 0.04 -18.30
CA ILE A 34 -2.08 -0.03 -16.95
C ILE A 34 -1.15 0.75 -16.02
N ILE A 35 -1.66 1.84 -15.47
CA ILE A 35 -0.96 2.62 -14.45
C ILE A 35 -1.51 2.18 -13.09
N GLU A 36 -0.76 1.31 -12.40
CA GLU A 36 -1.06 0.95 -11.02
C GLU A 36 -0.56 2.08 -10.11
N THR A 37 -1.47 2.95 -9.70
CA THR A 37 -1.23 3.86 -8.58
C THR A 37 -1.48 3.09 -7.29
N GLU A 38 -0.43 2.64 -6.63
CA GLU A 38 -0.53 2.17 -5.25
C GLU A 38 -1.06 3.32 -4.39
N GLU A 39 -2.33 3.27 -4.01
CA GLU A 39 -2.82 4.13 -2.94
C GLU A 39 -2.12 3.67 -1.66
N THR A 40 -1.11 4.45 -1.23
CA THR A 40 -0.41 4.16 0.02
C THR A 40 -1.43 4.19 1.15
N ARG A 41 -1.50 3.08 1.91
CA ARG A 41 -2.45 2.94 3.02
C ARG A 41 -2.23 4.03 4.07
N TYR A 42 -1.00 4.51 4.19
CA TYR A 42 -0.61 5.57 5.09
C TYR A 42 0.03 6.75 4.35
N ASN A 43 0.21 7.88 5.04
CA ASN A 43 0.99 8.98 4.51
C ASN A 43 2.49 8.61 4.42
N ALA A 44 3.25 9.38 3.65
CA ALA A 44 4.67 9.10 3.39
C ALA A 44 5.53 9.00 4.67
N GLU A 45 5.20 9.79 5.71
CA GLU A 45 5.93 9.76 6.98
C GLU A 45 5.69 8.44 7.73
N THR A 46 4.45 7.96 7.77
CA THR A 46 4.08 6.71 8.43
C THR A 46 4.70 5.51 7.72
N GLU A 47 4.67 5.48 6.38
CA GLU A 47 5.31 4.43 5.58
C GLU A 47 6.82 4.36 5.86
N LYS A 48 7.48 5.52 5.97
CA LYS A 48 8.90 5.60 6.30
C LYS A 48 9.20 5.03 7.69
N VAL A 49 8.40 5.38 8.70
CA VAL A 49 8.57 4.85 10.07
C VAL A 49 8.34 3.34 10.11
N ILE A 50 7.34 2.82 9.39
CA ILE A 50 7.11 1.37 9.28
C ILE A 50 8.32 0.68 8.65
N ALA A 51 8.84 1.20 7.55
CA ALA A 51 10.01 0.65 6.87
C ALA A 51 11.27 0.68 7.74
N ASP A 52 11.46 1.74 8.55
CA ASP A 52 12.59 1.84 9.48
C ASP A 52 12.46 0.84 10.64
N ILE A 53 11.25 0.64 11.20
CA ILE A 53 10.98 -0.36 12.24
C ILE A 53 11.22 -1.78 11.71
N GLN A 54 10.79 -2.09 10.48
CA GLN A 54 11.05 -3.41 9.86
C GLN A 54 12.55 -3.69 9.70
N LYS A 55 13.37 -2.65 9.53
CA LYS A 55 14.84 -2.73 9.49
C LYS A 55 15.49 -2.69 10.88
N GLY A 56 14.69 -2.68 11.95
CA GLY A 56 15.16 -2.65 13.33
C GLY A 56 15.61 -1.26 13.83
N LYS A 57 15.34 -0.19 13.08
CA LYS A 57 15.68 1.18 13.48
C LYS A 57 14.54 1.81 14.28
N GLY A 58 14.88 2.64 15.27
CA GLY A 58 13.89 3.40 16.04
C GLY A 58 13.06 2.57 17.04
N ILE A 59 13.40 1.29 17.27
CA ILE A 59 12.70 0.43 18.23
C ILE A 59 13.25 0.67 19.64
N ASN A 60 12.41 1.21 20.53
CA ASN A 60 12.70 1.34 21.95
C ASN A 60 12.06 0.20 22.73
N LYS A 61 12.86 -0.58 23.46
CA LYS A 61 12.36 -1.67 24.29
C LYS A 61 11.95 -1.15 25.67
N ALA A 62 10.85 -1.67 26.21
CA ALA A 62 10.41 -1.44 27.58
C ALA A 62 10.21 -2.78 28.30
N LYS A 63 10.48 -2.81 29.61
CA LYS A 63 10.36 -4.04 30.42
C LYS A 63 8.90 -4.33 30.81
N ASN A 64 8.12 -3.29 31.04
CA ASN A 64 6.72 -3.34 31.45
C ASN A 64 6.05 -1.99 31.17
N SER A 65 4.76 -1.87 31.50
CA SER A 65 3.98 -0.64 31.29
C SER A 65 4.54 0.57 32.05
N ALA A 66 4.98 0.40 33.29
CA ALA A 66 5.56 1.49 34.08
C ALA A 66 6.85 2.04 33.46
N ASP A 67 7.74 1.16 32.98
CA ASP A 67 8.96 1.54 32.25
C ASP A 67 8.65 2.22 30.91
N LEU A 68 7.59 1.77 30.21
CA LEU A 68 7.13 2.39 28.96
C LEU A 68 6.67 3.83 29.19
N PHE A 69 5.74 4.04 30.13
CA PHE A 69 5.19 5.38 30.40
C PHE A 69 6.27 6.35 30.88
N LYS A 70 7.16 5.89 31.77
CA LYS A 70 8.33 6.66 32.19
C LYS A 70 9.22 7.09 31.01
N LYS A 71 9.45 6.21 30.02
CA LYS A 71 10.26 6.53 28.82
C LYS A 71 9.54 7.48 27.87
N LEU A 72 8.21 7.46 27.84
CA LEU A 72 7.39 8.33 27.03
C LEU A 72 7.13 9.71 27.69
N GLY A 73 7.49 9.87 28.97
CA GLY A 73 7.28 11.12 29.69
C GLY A 73 5.81 11.43 29.98
N ILE A 74 4.97 10.39 30.05
CA ILE A 74 3.54 10.46 30.35
C ILE A 74 3.19 9.65 31.60
#